data_AF-D5GEJ7-F1
#
_entry.id   AF-D5GEJ7-F1
#
_cell.length_a   1.000
_cell.length_b   1.000
_cell.length_c   1.000
_cell.angle_alpha   90.00
_cell.angle_beta   90.00
_cell.angle_gamma   90.00
#
_symmetry.space_group_name_H-M   'P 1'
#
loop_
_entity.id
_entity.type
_entity.pdbx_description
1 polymer ?
#
loop_
_entity_poly.entity_id
_entity_poly.type
_entity_poly.pdbx_seq_one_letter_code
_entity_poly.pdbx_strand_id
1 'polypeptide(L)'
;MTEYLLKHLREMTKEEGRLSSKLGWPFLDSTWAVGGGKRENLSVGVWECMDKDLELDDNATLTFSFGEDDEKTLEVTEVVEVVAGVLLQWLRNLKEGVVPQDIWLDVYKAGADKMLAEQVLDKLFTSLSPAHANVFVYLTGFIMEIISLLSSPIPSQLPSLDADSVTSPLSPIQGVLPFGRLRAARGVVVKHAILEVFAEAIIRKEGGNKTAEDKRKAVAFLEVFVSDVEKG
;
A
#
# COMPACT_ATOMS: atom_id res chain seq x y z
N MET A 1 12.66 4.46 -2.47
CA MET A 1 11.45 4.25 -1.63
C MET A 1 10.62 3.03 -2.06
N THR A 2 10.09 2.98 -3.27
CA THR A 2 9.26 1.85 -3.76
C THR A 2 10.00 0.52 -3.74
N GLU A 3 11.26 0.49 -4.18
CA GLU A 3 12.11 -0.70 -4.12
C GLU A 3 12.36 -1.17 -2.69
N TYR A 4 12.68 -0.22 -1.79
CA TYR A 4 12.81 -0.48 -0.35
C TYR A 4 11.54 -1.12 0.21
N LEU A 5 10.37 -0.53 -0.06
CA LEU A 5 9.08 -1.06 0.39
C LEU A 5 8.84 -2.48 -0.14
N LEU A 6 9.07 -2.73 -1.43
CA LEU A 6 8.89 -4.07 -2.01
C LEU A 6 9.84 -5.11 -1.42
N LYS A 7 11.11 -4.75 -1.20
CA LYS A 7 12.12 -5.62 -0.59
C LYS A 7 11.69 -6.03 0.82
N HIS A 8 11.47 -5.05 1.69
CA HIS A 8 11.16 -5.30 3.10
C HIS A 8 9.79 -5.92 3.33
N LEU A 9 8.77 -5.52 2.57
CA LEU A 9 7.46 -6.18 2.65
C LEU A 9 7.55 -7.64 2.23
N ARG A 10 8.36 -7.97 1.22
CA ARG A 10 8.58 -9.35 0.80
C ARG A 10 9.33 -10.15 1.87
N GLU A 11 10.37 -9.58 2.48
CA GLU A 11 11.13 -10.20 3.57
C GLU A 11 10.23 -10.46 4.78
N MET A 12 9.49 -9.46 5.26
CA MET A 12 8.54 -9.60 6.38
C MET A 12 7.43 -10.63 6.10
N THR A 13 6.96 -10.71 4.85
CA THR A 13 5.97 -11.73 4.44
C THR A 13 6.56 -13.14 4.50
N LYS A 14 7.84 -13.31 4.17
CA LYS A 14 8.55 -14.60 4.17
C LYS A 14 8.95 -15.07 5.57
N GLU A 15 9.50 -14.16 6.38
CA GLU A 15 10.18 -14.52 7.63
C GLU A 15 9.22 -14.71 8.80
N GLU A 16 8.23 -13.82 8.92
CA GLU A 16 7.39 -13.80 10.13
C GLU A 16 5.95 -14.21 9.86
N GLY A 17 5.52 -14.20 8.60
CA GLY A 17 4.10 -14.23 8.26
C GLY A 17 3.32 -13.05 8.84
N ARG A 18 4.02 -12.06 9.42
CA ARG A 18 3.49 -11.11 10.40
C ARG A 18 3.26 -9.77 9.74
N LEU A 19 2.63 -9.79 8.58
CA LEU A 19 2.05 -8.56 8.04
C LEU A 19 1.01 -8.06 9.04
N SER A 20 1.06 -6.76 9.36
CA SER A 20 0.06 -6.11 10.21
C SER A 20 -1.34 -6.53 9.73
N SER A 21 -2.16 -7.03 10.65
CA SER A 21 -3.54 -7.44 10.34
C SER A 21 -4.46 -6.24 10.04
N LYS A 22 -3.95 -5.01 10.21
CA LYS A 22 -4.71 -3.79 10.01
C LYS A 22 -4.84 -3.46 8.52
N LEU A 23 -6.08 -3.28 8.08
CA LEU A 23 -6.41 -2.91 6.72
C LEU A 23 -5.81 -1.54 6.35
N GLY A 24 -5.14 -1.47 5.20
CA GLY A 24 -4.51 -0.23 4.71
C GLY A 24 -3.07 -0.02 5.18
N TRP A 25 -2.52 -0.86 6.06
CA TRP A 25 -1.09 -0.84 6.40
C TRP A 25 -0.21 -1.21 5.18
N PRO A 26 0.97 -0.60 4.97
CA PRO A 26 1.58 0.51 5.73
C PRO A 26 1.16 1.91 5.23
N PHE A 27 0.23 2.02 4.30
CA PHE A 27 -0.11 3.27 3.61
C PHE A 27 -1.12 4.16 4.35
N LEU A 28 -1.72 3.65 5.42
CA LEU A 28 -2.68 4.37 6.24
C LEU A 28 -2.09 4.66 7.62
N ASP A 29 -1.80 5.93 7.89
CA ASP A 29 -1.20 6.42 9.14
C ASP A 29 -1.88 5.91 10.42
N SER A 30 -3.21 5.75 10.41
CA SER A 30 -3.98 5.26 11.58
C SER A 30 -3.69 3.80 11.93
N THR A 31 -2.99 3.08 11.06
CA THR A 31 -2.60 1.68 11.27
C THR A 31 -1.24 1.53 11.92
N TRP A 32 -0.44 2.60 11.94
CA TRP A 32 0.96 2.54 12.29
C TRP A 32 1.17 2.20 13.77
N ALA A 33 2.26 1.49 14.05
CA ALA A 33 2.79 1.34 15.40
C ALA A 33 3.62 2.57 15.80
N VAL A 34 4.33 3.16 14.83
CA VAL A 34 5.17 4.34 15.06
C VAL A 34 4.32 5.61 15.20
N GLY A 35 4.58 6.40 16.25
CA GLY A 35 3.83 7.62 16.55
C GLY A 35 4.68 8.69 17.24
N GLY A 36 4.10 9.89 17.39
CA GLY A 36 4.71 11.02 18.10
C GLY A 36 6.01 11.53 17.46
N GLY A 37 6.89 12.11 18.28
CA GLY A 37 8.17 12.68 17.82
C GLY A 37 9.08 11.67 17.12
N LYS A 38 8.96 10.38 17.43
CA LYS A 38 9.69 9.30 16.73
C LYS A 38 9.32 9.23 15.24
N ARG A 39 8.03 9.30 14.94
CA ARG A 39 7.53 9.33 13.55
C ARG A 39 8.03 10.57 12.82
N GLU A 40 7.99 11.73 13.47
CA GLU A 40 8.44 13.00 12.87
C GLU A 40 9.93 12.97 12.54
N ASN A 41 10.76 12.54 13.50
CA ASN A 41 12.21 12.42 13.31
C ASN A 41 12.57 11.43 12.19
N LEU A 42 11.95 10.26 12.17
CA LEU A 42 12.15 9.29 11.09
C LEU A 42 11.73 9.84 9.73
N SER A 43 10.63 10.60 9.68
CA SER A 43 10.17 11.21 8.44
C SER A 43 11.21 12.18 7.89
N VAL A 44 11.83 13.00 8.76
CA VAL A 44 12.94 13.88 8.39
C VAL A 44 14.11 13.07 7.84
N GLY A 45 14.54 12.01 8.54
CA GLY A 45 15.63 11.16 8.07
C GLY A 45 15.37 10.53 6.71
N VAL A 46 14.14 10.04 6.46
CA VAL A 46 13.77 9.50 5.14
C VAL A 46 13.81 10.59 4.06
N TRP A 47 13.34 11.80 4.35
CA TRP A 47 13.46 12.92 3.42
C TRP A 47 14.92 13.31 3.13
N GLU A 48 15.78 13.30 4.14
CA GLU A 48 17.22 13.56 3.95
C GLU A 48 17.89 12.50 3.11
N CYS A 49 17.56 11.21 3.30
CA CYS A 49 18.06 10.14 2.45
C CYS A 49 17.63 10.34 0.99
N MET A 50 16.40 10.77 0.75
CA MET A 50 15.93 11.07 -0.60
C MET A 50 16.64 12.28 -1.23
N ASP A 51 16.88 13.34 -0.47
CA ASP A 51 17.53 14.56 -0.97
C ASP A 51 19.01 14.35 -1.30
N LYS A 52 19.68 13.50 -0.50
CA LYS A 52 21.13 13.23 -0.61
C LYS A 52 21.46 11.93 -1.36
N ASP A 53 20.45 11.23 -1.88
CA ASP A 53 20.60 9.93 -2.55
C ASP A 53 21.32 8.89 -1.67
N LEU A 54 20.91 8.79 -0.41
CA LEU A 54 21.44 7.84 0.57
C LEU A 54 20.59 6.58 0.66
N GLU A 55 21.22 5.47 1.03
CA GLU A 55 20.53 4.20 1.26
C GLU A 55 19.59 4.30 2.48
N LEU A 56 18.41 3.68 2.38
CA LEU A 56 17.43 3.59 3.48
C LEU A 56 17.68 2.37 4.39
N ASP A 57 18.55 1.44 3.97
CA ASP A 57 18.89 0.21 4.70
C ASP A 57 20.02 0.43 5.72
N ASP A 58 20.72 1.55 5.65
CA ASP A 58 21.82 1.88 6.55
C ASP A 58 21.30 2.73 7.72
N ASN A 59 21.38 2.17 8.93
CA ASN A 59 21.02 2.90 10.15
C ASN A 59 21.92 4.11 10.39
N ALA A 60 23.11 4.16 9.79
CA ALA A 60 24.01 5.32 9.89
C ALA A 60 23.61 6.47 8.95
N THR A 61 22.91 6.19 7.84
CA THR A 61 22.44 7.21 6.89
C THR A 61 21.08 7.77 7.28
N LEU A 62 20.24 6.96 7.93
CA LEU A 62 19.05 7.44 8.62
C LEU A 62 19.49 8.24 9.85
N THR A 63 19.80 9.52 9.67
CA THR A 63 20.22 10.43 10.73
C THR A 63 19.04 10.76 11.64
N PHE A 64 18.77 9.91 12.62
CA PHE A 64 17.85 10.22 13.72
C PHE A 64 18.63 10.41 15.02
N SER A 65 18.50 11.59 15.64
CA SER A 65 18.85 11.76 17.05
C SER A 65 17.60 11.42 17.85
N PHE A 66 17.52 10.19 18.34
CA PHE A 66 16.88 10.04 19.64
C PHE A 66 17.84 10.65 20.67
N GLY A 67 17.32 11.27 21.73
CA GLY A 67 18.17 11.74 22.82
C GLY A 67 19.07 10.59 23.31
N GLU A 68 20.18 10.93 23.97
CA GLU A 68 21.29 10.05 24.40
C GLU A 68 20.89 8.75 25.16
N ASP A 69 19.61 8.51 25.44
CA ASP A 69 19.08 7.38 26.23
C ASP A 69 18.30 6.30 25.43
N ASP A 70 18.06 6.46 24.12
CA ASP A 70 17.31 5.46 23.35
C ASP A 70 18.24 4.56 22.51
N GLU A 71 18.89 3.64 23.19
CA GLU A 71 19.63 2.48 22.65
C GLU A 71 18.70 1.45 21.95
N LYS A 72 17.54 1.87 21.44
CA LYS A 72 16.60 0.98 20.74
C LYS A 72 16.92 0.94 19.25
N THR A 73 17.36 -0.22 18.80
CA THR A 73 17.42 -0.58 17.38
C THR A 73 16.07 -0.28 16.72
N LEU A 74 16.07 0.43 15.60
CA LEU A 74 14.86 0.68 14.82
C LEU A 74 14.25 -0.64 14.35
N GLU A 75 12.94 -0.78 14.51
CA GLU A 75 12.23 -1.92 13.94
C GLU A 75 11.95 -1.64 12.45
N VAL A 76 12.22 -2.63 11.58
CA VAL A 76 12.00 -2.51 10.13
C VAL A 76 10.55 -2.12 9.82
N THR A 77 9.59 -2.61 10.61
CA THR A 77 8.17 -2.24 10.48
C THR A 77 7.94 -0.73 10.61
N GLU A 78 8.61 -0.05 11.55
CA GLU A 78 8.49 1.39 11.76
C GLU A 78 9.07 2.18 10.59
N VAL A 79 10.19 1.72 10.02
CA VAL A 79 10.81 2.36 8.86
C VAL A 79 9.93 2.17 7.63
N VAL A 80 9.37 0.98 7.41
CA VAL A 80 8.42 0.70 6.32
C VAL A 80 7.18 1.58 6.41
N GLU A 81 6.62 1.77 7.61
CA GLU A 81 5.51 2.70 7.86
C GLU A 81 5.90 4.12 7.40
N VAL A 82 7.00 4.66 7.93
CA VAL A 82 7.43 6.03 7.60
C VAL A 82 7.75 6.21 6.12
N VAL A 83 8.47 5.28 5.50
CA VAL A 83 8.79 5.33 4.06
C VAL A 83 7.51 5.29 3.22
N ALA A 84 6.50 4.51 3.61
CA ALA A 84 5.21 4.48 2.92
C ALA A 84 4.48 5.83 3.03
N GLY A 85 4.49 6.46 4.20
CA GLY A 85 3.88 7.78 4.38
C GLY A 85 4.62 8.89 3.64
N VAL A 86 5.96 8.89 3.65
CA VAL A 86 6.77 9.85 2.89
C VAL A 86 6.53 9.70 1.39
N LEU A 87 6.44 8.47 0.86
CA LEU A 87 6.06 8.23 -0.53
C LEU A 87 4.70 8.85 -0.87
N LEU A 88 3.68 8.63 -0.03
CA LEU A 88 2.35 9.21 -0.26
C LEU A 88 2.35 10.73 -0.15
N GLN A 89 3.10 11.29 0.80
CA GLN A 89 3.26 12.73 0.96
C GLN A 89 3.95 13.34 -0.27
N TRP A 90 5.01 12.70 -0.77
CA TRP A 90 5.68 13.09 -2.01
C TRP A 90 4.71 13.10 -3.19
N LEU A 91 3.95 12.02 -3.40
CA LEU A 91 2.93 11.93 -4.45
C LEU A 91 1.87 13.05 -4.33
N ARG A 92 1.40 13.31 -3.10
CA ARG A 92 0.43 14.37 -2.78
C ARG A 92 0.99 15.78 -2.89
N ASN A 93 2.30 15.95 -2.94
CA ASN A 93 2.95 17.26 -3.09
C ASN A 93 3.37 17.56 -4.53
N LEU A 94 3.22 16.60 -5.44
CA LEU A 94 3.40 16.86 -6.87
C LEU A 94 2.39 17.92 -7.32
N LYS A 95 2.91 19.04 -7.85
CA LYS A 95 2.15 20.23 -8.27
C LYS A 95 0.98 19.88 -9.19
N GLU A 96 1.24 19.04 -10.19
CA GLU A 96 0.23 18.60 -11.16
C GLU A 96 -0.40 17.26 -10.76
N GLY A 97 0.21 16.52 -9.84
CA GLY A 97 -0.12 15.12 -9.56
C GLY A 97 0.37 14.17 -10.66
N VAL A 98 0.19 12.86 -10.45
CA VAL A 98 0.52 11.85 -11.47
C VAL A 98 -0.54 11.86 -12.57
N VAL A 99 -1.82 11.92 -12.19
CA VAL A 99 -2.96 12.09 -13.08
C VAL A 99 -3.50 13.51 -12.86
N PRO A 100 -3.22 14.45 -13.79
CA PRO A 100 -3.58 15.85 -13.61
C PRO A 100 -5.08 16.11 -13.55
N GLN A 101 -5.45 17.23 -12.93
CA GLN A 101 -6.84 17.62 -12.77
C GLN A 101 -7.55 17.87 -14.13
N ASP A 102 -6.80 18.28 -15.15
CA ASP A 102 -7.35 18.65 -16.47
C ASP A 102 -8.03 17.48 -17.19
N ILE A 103 -7.62 16.24 -16.87
CA ILE A 103 -8.20 15.01 -17.41
C ILE A 103 -9.15 14.31 -16.43
N TRP A 104 -9.49 14.97 -15.32
CA TRP A 104 -10.37 14.42 -14.28
C TRP A 104 -11.71 13.95 -14.85
N LEU A 105 -12.32 14.73 -15.75
CA LEU A 105 -13.63 14.38 -16.33
C LEU A 105 -13.55 13.09 -17.17
N ASP A 106 -12.41 12.84 -17.82
CA ASP A 106 -12.19 11.61 -18.57
C ASP A 106 -12.02 10.41 -17.62
N VAL A 107 -11.26 10.59 -16.52
CA VAL A 107 -11.12 9.59 -15.44
C VAL A 107 -12.48 9.27 -14.82
N TYR A 108 -13.27 10.28 -14.51
CA TYR A 108 -14.60 10.14 -13.91
C TYR A 108 -15.57 9.36 -14.82
N LYS A 109 -15.54 9.66 -16.12
CA LYS A 109 -16.34 8.97 -17.14
C LYS A 109 -15.89 7.53 -17.34
N ALA A 110 -14.57 7.30 -17.41
CA ALA A 110 -14.02 5.97 -17.55
C ALA A 110 -14.46 5.07 -16.40
N GLY A 111 -14.22 5.46 -15.14
CA GLY A 111 -14.52 4.60 -14.00
C GLY A 111 -13.97 3.18 -14.24
N ALA A 112 -14.80 2.15 -14.12
CA ALA A 112 -14.41 0.76 -14.36
C ALA A 112 -14.39 0.32 -15.86
N ASP A 113 -14.67 1.22 -16.80
CA ASP A 113 -14.65 0.90 -18.24
C ASP A 113 -13.20 0.83 -18.75
N LYS A 114 -12.78 -0.37 -19.13
CA LYS A 114 -11.40 -0.63 -19.57
C LYS A 114 -11.01 0.15 -20.83
N MET A 115 -11.90 0.22 -21.82
CA MET A 115 -11.58 0.89 -23.09
C MET A 115 -11.44 2.39 -22.88
N LEU A 116 -12.31 2.99 -22.08
CA LEU A 116 -12.20 4.41 -21.73
C LEU A 116 -10.98 4.68 -20.85
N ALA A 117 -10.65 3.79 -19.92
CA ALA A 117 -9.47 3.93 -19.08
C ALA A 117 -8.16 3.90 -19.91
N GLU A 118 -8.06 3.00 -20.89
CA GLU A 118 -6.92 2.95 -21.82
C GLU A 118 -6.81 4.27 -22.63
N GLN A 119 -7.93 4.86 -23.06
CA GLN A 119 -7.92 6.18 -23.71
C GLN A 119 -7.41 7.30 -22.78
N VAL A 120 -7.68 7.24 -21.47
CA VAL A 120 -7.11 8.19 -20.51
C VAL A 120 -5.59 8.02 -20.42
N LEU A 121 -5.11 6.78 -20.41
CA LEU A 121 -3.67 6.51 -20.41
C LEU A 121 -2.99 7.00 -21.69
N ASP A 122 -3.63 6.83 -22.85
CA ASP A 122 -3.15 7.38 -24.11
C ASP A 122 -3.12 8.92 -24.09
N LYS A 123 -4.12 9.57 -23.47
CA LYS A 123 -4.13 11.02 -23.27
C LYS A 123 -3.01 11.50 -22.34
N LEU A 124 -2.73 10.76 -21.26
CA LEU A 124 -1.58 11.03 -20.38
C LEU A 124 -0.27 11.03 -21.17
N PHE A 125 -0.12 10.09 -22.12
CA PHE A 125 1.08 9.97 -22.94
C PHE A 125 1.18 11.04 -24.04
N THR A 126 0.07 11.32 -24.73
CA THR A 126 0.05 12.12 -25.97
C THR A 126 -0.26 13.60 -25.77
N SER A 127 -1.14 13.92 -24.82
CA SER A 127 -1.71 15.27 -24.65
C SER A 127 -1.07 16.05 -23.49
N LEU A 128 -0.35 15.34 -22.61
CA LEU A 128 0.38 15.91 -21.48
C LEU A 128 1.88 15.67 -21.69
N SER A 129 2.57 15.11 -20.69
CA SER A 129 3.96 14.69 -20.79
C SER A 129 4.05 13.17 -20.64
N PRO A 130 4.85 12.47 -21.47
CA PRO A 130 5.12 11.04 -21.31
C PRO A 130 5.56 10.65 -19.89
N ALA A 131 6.14 11.59 -19.13
CA ALA A 131 6.50 11.38 -17.73
C ALA A 131 5.29 10.97 -16.86
N HIS A 132 4.10 11.55 -17.06
CA HIS A 132 2.91 11.19 -16.28
C HIS A 132 2.49 9.75 -16.56
N ALA A 133 2.46 9.34 -17.83
CA ALA A 133 2.12 7.97 -18.22
C ALA A 133 3.14 6.96 -17.67
N ASN A 134 4.44 7.26 -17.78
CA ASN A 134 5.50 6.39 -17.28
C ASN A 134 5.40 6.20 -15.75
N VAL A 135 5.23 7.29 -15.00
CA VAL A 135 5.05 7.24 -13.54
C VAL A 135 3.76 6.52 -13.18
N PHE A 136 2.66 6.75 -13.92
CA PHE A 136 1.40 6.06 -13.68
C PHE A 136 1.53 4.55 -13.85
N VAL A 137 2.10 4.08 -14.97
CA VAL A 137 2.31 2.65 -15.25
C VAL A 137 3.25 2.02 -14.22
N TYR A 138 4.31 2.73 -13.84
CA TYR A 138 5.21 2.27 -12.78
C TYR A 138 4.46 2.10 -11.44
N LEU A 139 3.66 3.08 -11.06
CA LEU A 139 2.90 3.05 -9.81
C LEU A 139 1.81 1.99 -9.82
N THR A 140 1.09 1.76 -10.92
CA THR A 140 0.09 0.69 -11.00
C THR A 140 0.75 -0.69 -10.87
N GLY A 141 1.94 -0.89 -11.46
CA GLY A 141 2.74 -2.09 -11.25
C GLY A 141 3.19 -2.27 -9.80
N PHE A 142 3.68 -1.20 -9.17
CA PHE A 142 4.03 -1.19 -7.75
C PHE A 142 2.83 -1.52 -6.85
N ILE A 143 1.67 -0.90 -7.09
CA ILE A 143 0.43 -1.12 -6.33
C ILE A 143 -0.03 -2.58 -6.47
N MET A 144 0.05 -3.14 -7.67
CA MET A 144 -0.30 -4.55 -7.92
C MET A 144 0.58 -5.50 -7.10
N GLU A 145 1.89 -5.26 -7.07
CA GLU A 145 2.82 -6.08 -6.28
C GLU A 145 2.57 -5.94 -4.78
N ILE A 146 2.32 -4.71 -4.29
CA ILE A 146 1.94 -4.46 -2.89
C ILE A 146 0.67 -5.21 -2.51
N ILE A 147 -0.37 -5.15 -3.34
CA ILE A 147 -1.64 -5.85 -3.08
C ILE A 147 -1.41 -7.35 -3.04
N SER A 148 -0.59 -7.90 -3.95
CA SER A 148 -0.21 -9.32 -3.96
C SER A 148 0.49 -9.75 -2.66
N LEU A 149 1.48 -8.96 -2.22
CA LEU A 149 2.20 -9.21 -0.97
C LEU A 149 1.27 -9.13 0.25
N LEU A 150 0.46 -8.08 0.36
CA LEU A 150 -0.40 -7.84 1.52
C LEU A 150 -1.65 -8.74 1.58
N SER A 151 -2.08 -9.26 0.42
CA SER A 151 -3.19 -10.23 0.32
C SER A 151 -2.74 -11.66 0.61
N SER A 152 -1.43 -11.92 0.64
CA SER A 152 -0.90 -13.25 0.95
C SER A 152 -1.33 -13.67 2.36
N PRO A 153 -1.76 -14.93 2.55
CA PRO A 153 -2.22 -15.39 3.85
C PRO A 153 -1.07 -15.34 4.86
N ILE A 154 -1.35 -14.81 6.05
CA ILE A 154 -0.48 -14.98 7.21
C ILE A 154 -0.37 -16.49 7.45
N PRO A 155 0.81 -17.13 7.33
CA PRO A 155 0.97 -18.52 7.70
C PRO A 155 0.51 -18.68 9.15
N SER A 156 -0.56 -19.42 9.34
CA SER A 156 -1.07 -19.79 10.65
C SER A 156 -0.07 -20.71 11.31
N GLN A 157 0.91 -20.14 12.02
CA GLN A 157 1.68 -20.86 13.02
C GLN A 157 0.74 -21.11 14.22
N LEU A 158 -0.05 -22.19 14.15
CA LEU A 158 -0.43 -22.87 15.38
C LEU A 158 0.74 -23.81 15.72
N PRO A 159 1.42 -23.64 16.86
CA PRO A 159 2.12 -24.78 17.44
C PRO A 159 1.04 -25.81 17.74
N SER A 160 1.14 -26.98 17.14
CA SER A 160 0.40 -28.16 17.59
C SER A 160 0.83 -28.42 19.03
N LEU A 161 0.08 -27.89 19.99
CA LEU A 161 0.19 -28.29 21.38
C LEU A 161 -0.10 -29.78 21.45
N ASP A 162 0.79 -30.48 22.14
CA ASP A 162 0.80 -31.92 22.38
C ASP A 162 -0.61 -32.50 22.58
N ALA A 163 -0.99 -33.40 21.68
CA ALA A 163 -2.19 -34.22 21.84
C ALA A 163 -1.79 -35.54 22.53
N ASP A 164 -1.46 -35.44 23.82
CA ASP A 164 -1.63 -36.55 24.75
C ASP A 164 -2.92 -36.31 25.56
N SER A 165 -3.71 -37.38 25.69
CA SER A 165 -4.80 -37.58 26.66
C SER A 165 -6.24 -37.13 26.32
N VAL A 166 -7.04 -38.17 26.01
CA VAL A 166 -8.34 -38.56 26.64
C VAL A 166 -9.66 -38.07 26.03
N THR A 167 -10.36 -39.10 25.51
CA THR A 167 -11.79 -39.32 25.20
C THR A 167 -12.86 -38.50 25.95
N SER A 168 -13.76 -37.86 25.19
CA SER A 168 -15.23 -38.09 25.25
C SER A 168 -16.00 -37.36 24.13
N PRO A 169 -17.14 -37.89 23.65
CA PRO A 169 -17.88 -37.39 22.48
C PRO A 169 -19.07 -36.48 22.87
N LEU A 170 -19.46 -35.55 21.98
CA LEU A 170 -20.82 -35.04 21.67
C LEU A 170 -20.80 -33.58 21.16
N SER A 171 -20.80 -33.41 19.82
CA SER A 171 -21.44 -32.37 18.95
C SER A 171 -21.33 -30.85 19.25
N PRO A 172 -21.61 -29.92 18.29
CA PRO A 172 -21.88 -30.07 16.85
C PRO A 172 -20.94 -29.24 15.94
N ILE A 173 -20.93 -29.67 14.68
CA ILE A 173 -20.40 -29.04 13.46
C ILE A 173 -20.35 -27.51 13.54
N GLN A 174 -19.17 -26.96 13.85
CA GLN A 174 -18.88 -25.54 13.66
C GLN A 174 -18.28 -25.40 12.25
N GLY A 175 -19.08 -24.80 11.37
CA GLY A 175 -18.85 -24.72 9.94
C GLY A 175 -17.42 -24.34 9.60
N VAL A 176 -16.69 -25.31 9.01
CA VAL A 176 -15.48 -25.06 8.26
C VAL A 176 -15.90 -24.22 7.05
N LEU A 177 -15.87 -22.89 7.21
CA LEU A 177 -15.90 -22.02 6.05
C LEU A 177 -14.71 -22.44 5.17
N PRO A 178 -14.93 -22.80 3.91
CA PRO A 178 -13.85 -23.25 3.05
C PRO A 178 -12.79 -22.14 3.02
N PHE A 179 -11.57 -22.48 3.41
CA PHE A 179 -10.42 -21.57 3.52
C PHE A 179 -10.21 -20.65 2.30
N GLY A 180 -10.72 -21.04 1.12
CA GLY A 180 -10.74 -20.22 -0.09
C GLY A 180 -11.65 -18.97 -0.04
N ARG A 181 -12.78 -18.99 0.67
CA ARG A 181 -13.68 -17.82 0.75
C ARG A 181 -13.12 -16.69 1.62
N LEU A 182 -12.43 -17.03 2.70
CA LEU A 182 -11.75 -16.05 3.57
C LEU A 182 -10.55 -15.40 2.86
N ARG A 183 -9.83 -16.16 2.02
CA ARG A 183 -8.74 -15.64 1.17
C ARG A 183 -9.25 -14.61 0.16
N ALA A 184 -10.30 -14.96 -0.60
CA ALA A 184 -10.91 -14.05 -1.56
C ALA A 184 -11.45 -12.79 -0.88
N ALA A 185 -12.09 -12.93 0.29
CA ALA A 185 -12.59 -11.78 1.05
C ALA A 185 -11.47 -10.86 1.55
N ARG A 186 -10.35 -11.39 2.08
CA ARG A 186 -9.22 -10.56 2.52
C ARG A 186 -8.56 -9.84 1.35
N GLY A 187 -8.30 -10.54 0.25
CA GLY A 187 -7.67 -9.94 -0.94
C GLY A 187 -8.47 -8.77 -1.50
N VAL A 188 -9.80 -8.91 -1.58
CA VAL A 188 -10.70 -7.83 -2.03
C VAL A 188 -10.64 -6.61 -1.10
N VAL A 189 -10.66 -6.83 0.22
CA VAL A 189 -10.64 -5.73 1.19
C VAL A 189 -9.27 -5.02 1.22
N VAL A 190 -8.16 -5.77 1.15
CA VAL A 190 -6.81 -5.21 1.03
C VAL A 190 -6.68 -4.41 -0.27
N LYS A 191 -7.07 -5.00 -1.40
CA LYS A 191 -7.09 -4.34 -2.71
C LYS A 191 -7.82 -3.01 -2.63
N HIS A 192 -9.05 -2.99 -2.11
CA HIS A 192 -9.85 -1.77 -2.02
C HIS A 192 -9.19 -0.71 -1.13
N ALA A 193 -8.67 -1.09 0.05
CA ALA A 193 -8.02 -0.16 0.96
C ALA A 193 -6.76 0.48 0.36
N ILE A 194 -5.93 -0.31 -0.32
CA ILE A 194 -4.72 0.20 -0.99
C ILE A 194 -5.11 1.12 -2.16
N LEU A 195 -6.06 0.70 -3.00
CA LEU A 195 -6.53 1.51 -4.12
C LEU A 195 -7.13 2.84 -3.68
N GLU A 196 -7.87 2.88 -2.56
CA GLU A 196 -8.42 4.13 -2.02
C GLU A 196 -7.32 5.13 -1.63
N VAL A 197 -6.28 4.65 -0.95
CA VAL A 197 -5.16 5.52 -0.54
C VAL A 197 -4.40 6.07 -1.75
N PHE A 198 -4.11 5.21 -2.74
CA PHE A 198 -3.36 5.63 -3.93
C PHE A 198 -4.20 6.49 -4.88
N ALA A 199 -5.48 6.17 -5.09
CA ALA A 199 -6.38 6.99 -5.90
C ALA A 199 -6.47 8.42 -5.36
N GLU A 200 -6.48 8.57 -4.03
CA GLU A 200 -6.46 9.91 -3.43
C GLU A 200 -5.13 10.64 -3.62
N ALA A 201 -4.01 9.93 -3.54
CA ALA A 201 -2.68 10.51 -3.66
C ALA A 201 -2.31 10.89 -5.10
N ILE A 202 -2.69 10.08 -6.10
CA ILE A 202 -2.15 10.19 -7.47
C ILE A 202 -3.13 10.85 -8.45
N ILE A 203 -4.45 10.79 -8.18
CA ILE A 203 -5.49 11.35 -9.07
C ILE A 203 -5.97 12.68 -8.53
N ARG A 204 -5.80 13.75 -9.31
CA ARG A 204 -6.30 15.08 -8.96
C ARG A 204 -7.68 15.31 -9.55
N LYS A 205 -8.51 16.01 -8.78
CA LYS A 205 -9.82 16.46 -9.21
C LYS A 205 -9.80 17.96 -9.44
N GLU A 206 -10.44 18.38 -10.53
CA GLU A 206 -10.70 19.78 -10.80
C GLU A 206 -11.65 20.37 -9.75
N GLY A 207 -11.29 21.54 -9.18
CA GLY A 207 -12.11 22.21 -8.17
C GLY A 207 -11.92 21.72 -6.72
N GLY A 208 -10.87 20.92 -6.45
CA GLY A 208 -10.44 20.60 -5.09
C GLY A 208 -10.93 19.24 -4.58
N ASN A 209 -11.56 19.21 -3.40
CA ASN A 209 -11.83 17.97 -2.67
C ASN A 209 -12.78 17.01 -3.42
N LYS A 210 -12.45 15.72 -3.39
CA LYS A 210 -13.26 14.64 -3.95
C LYS A 210 -14.46 14.33 -3.05
N THR A 211 -15.65 14.29 -3.63
CA THR A 211 -16.85 13.73 -2.99
C THR A 211 -16.74 12.21 -2.84
N ALA A 212 -17.68 11.59 -2.14
CA ALA A 212 -17.71 10.13 -2.03
C ALA A 212 -17.87 9.43 -3.39
N GLU A 213 -18.62 10.03 -4.33
CA GLU A 213 -18.77 9.49 -5.69
C GLU A 213 -17.47 9.63 -6.49
N ASP A 214 -16.82 10.81 -6.40
CA ASP A 214 -15.53 11.06 -7.05
C ASP A 214 -14.47 10.03 -6.60
N LYS A 215 -14.39 9.77 -5.29
CA LYS A 215 -13.48 8.76 -4.74
C LYS A 215 -13.76 7.37 -5.31
N ARG A 216 -15.02 6.96 -5.37
CA ARG A 216 -15.42 5.67 -5.95
C ARG A 216 -15.03 5.57 -7.42
N LYS A 217 -15.23 6.62 -8.21
CA LYS A 217 -14.86 6.66 -9.62
C LYS A 217 -13.34 6.58 -9.82
N ALA A 218 -12.58 7.31 -9.01
CA ALA A 218 -11.12 7.27 -9.04
C ALA A 218 -10.56 5.88 -8.68
N VAL A 219 -11.14 5.23 -7.65
CA VAL A 219 -10.77 3.85 -7.28
C VAL A 219 -11.12 2.87 -8.38
N ALA A 220 -12.32 2.95 -8.96
CA ALA A 220 -12.76 2.08 -10.04
C ALA A 220 -11.87 2.24 -11.29
N PHE A 221 -11.44 3.46 -11.60
CA PHE A 221 -10.46 3.72 -12.66
C PHE A 221 -9.11 3.05 -12.39
N LEU A 222 -8.57 3.23 -11.18
CA LEU A 222 -7.29 2.62 -10.82
C LEU A 222 -7.37 1.09 -10.80
N GLU A 223 -8.52 0.53 -10.41
CA GLU A 223 -8.77 -0.90 -10.37
C GLU A 223 -8.61 -1.57 -11.73
N VAL A 224 -8.94 -0.89 -12.84
CA VAL A 224 -8.75 -1.42 -14.21
C VAL A 224 -7.31 -1.86 -14.46
N PHE A 225 -6.34 -1.10 -13.94
CA PHE A 225 -4.91 -1.33 -14.19
C PHE A 225 -4.24 -2.28 -13.19
N VAL A 226 -4.98 -2.73 -12.16
CA VAL A 226 -4.44 -3.53 -11.04
C VAL A 226 -5.14 -4.90 -10.93
N SER A 227 -6.10 -5.19 -11.81
CA SER A 227 -6.99 -6.36 -11.69
C SER A 227 -6.44 -7.71 -12.18
N ASP A 228 -5.18 -7.80 -12.59
CA ASP A 228 -4.60 -9.07 -13.10
C ASP A 228 -4.21 -10.09 -12.01
N VAL A 229 -4.48 -9.82 -10.73
CA VAL A 229 -4.10 -10.72 -9.61
C VAL A 229 -5.04 -11.95 -9.47
N GLU A 230 -6.17 -12.01 -10.17
CA GLU A 230 -7.17 -13.09 -9.97
C GLU A 230 -7.02 -14.31 -10.92
N LYS A 231 -6.01 -14.35 -11.79
CA LYS A 231 -5.73 -15.51 -12.65
C LYS A 231 -4.47 -16.24 -12.21
N GLY A 232 -4.52 -16.87 -11.05
CA GLY A 232 -3.48 -17.76 -10.52
C GLY A 232 -4.08 -18.94 -9.75
#